data_AF-A0A3M7T5N0-F1
#
_entry.id   AF-A0A3M7T5N0-F1
#
_cell.length_a   1.000
_cell.length_b   1.000
_cell.length_c   1.000
_cell.angle_alpha   90.00
_cell.angle_beta   90.00
_cell.angle_gamma   90.00
#
_symmetry.space_group_name_H-M   'P 1'
#
loop_
_entity.id
_entity.type
_entity.pdbx_description
1 polymer ?
#
loop_
_entity_poly.entity_id
_entity_poly.type
_entity_poly.pdbx_seq_one_letter_code
_entity_poly.pdbx_strand_id
1 'polypeptide(L)'
;MHDPKYEHTREKLIEFKKELETRQNKSNDEESGSGGFGGFGGTAQVKKIDTKHVEKRSTNFDGLKKLWHNKETMSSLMKQSAQAKEIRLHYEQKQLIKSIEEKIQLFDAELKVLRHDKARISIYMKKADLRHVTIFEEFLLLKDFEKTENELEQKLSMKKDEHIEMQSKLAETQSKLDLKKKDIEKLDEGLKHLYQNQDGLIKRGKIVENGLRQAQQELENFQKEKQKKINDLDIVVIMRLAKIQFLNKGRFPSDLSQALAFDANNLDRLQTRIKELEVEKAAEKKLFKNLKERHVELIRDKKKMDQYVGRLDELCNKMMMDKYGKIVDLEKIELIAVNQQIEELKQRMAENEFEHERVMREWLDKINSEKDESIELLKANTTRINEMVELLTDSKKLESVLDNKQRSLGQEMTSTSKKEIEERRRLHTLVQLQAQEIEALKTEISILSRKGGHILPPTQPSALTQS
;
A
#
# COMPACT_ATOMS: atom_id res chain seq x y z
N MET A 1 -50.99 84.08 15.72
CA MET A 1 -52.23 84.59 16.33
C MET A 1 -51.84 85.78 17.18
N HIS A 2 -52.14 86.99 16.71
CA HIS A 2 -51.88 88.25 17.40
C HIS A 2 -53.11 88.54 18.27
N ASP A 3 -52.91 88.80 19.55
CA ASP A 3 -53.97 89.09 20.52
C ASP A 3 -54.38 90.57 20.34
N PRO A 4 -55.58 90.90 19.81
CA PRO A 4 -55.90 92.25 19.31
C PRO A 4 -56.29 93.24 20.41
N LYS A 5 -55.85 93.01 21.66
CA LYS A 5 -56.35 93.72 22.84
C LYS A 5 -55.72 95.09 23.11
N TYR A 6 -54.70 95.52 22.36
CA TYR A 6 -53.98 96.78 22.65
C TYR A 6 -53.60 97.61 21.43
N GLU A 7 -54.30 97.47 20.31
CA GLU A 7 -54.14 98.42 19.19
C GLU A 7 -55.13 99.57 19.37
N HIS A 8 -54.63 100.73 19.83
CA HIS A 8 -55.32 102.01 19.73
C HIS A 8 -54.93 102.63 18.39
N THR A 9 -55.60 102.19 17.32
CA THR A 9 -55.47 102.79 16.00
C THR A 9 -55.88 104.27 16.06
N ARG A 10 -55.33 105.09 15.15
CA ARG A 10 -55.71 106.50 14.99
C ARG A 10 -57.22 106.69 14.92
N GLU A 11 -57.92 105.72 14.34
CA GLU A 11 -59.38 105.64 14.26
C GLU A 11 -60.04 105.47 15.63
N LYS A 12 -59.58 104.55 16.49
CA LYS A 12 -60.10 104.39 17.86
C LYS A 12 -59.89 105.63 18.73
N LEU A 13 -58.81 106.39 18.53
CA LEU A 13 -58.57 107.65 19.22
C LEU A 13 -59.49 108.77 18.74
N ILE A 14 -59.86 108.79 17.45
CA ILE A 14 -60.85 109.71 16.89
C ILE A 14 -62.26 109.34 17.37
N GLU A 15 -62.58 108.05 17.41
CA GLU A 15 -63.84 107.54 17.98
C GLU A 15 -63.95 107.91 19.46
N PHE A 16 -62.90 107.70 20.25
CA PHE A 16 -62.89 108.09 21.67
C PHE A 16 -63.04 109.61 21.86
N LYS A 17 -62.48 110.43 20.97
CA LYS A 17 -62.66 111.89 20.99
C LYS A 17 -64.10 112.29 20.65
N LYS A 18 -64.72 111.67 19.64
CA LYS A 18 -66.15 111.85 19.32
C LYS A 18 -67.06 111.34 20.44
N GLU A 19 -66.70 110.23 21.10
CA GLU A 19 -67.43 109.66 22.22
C GLU A 19 -67.41 110.57 23.46
N LEU A 20 -66.29 111.26 23.70
CA LEU A 20 -66.20 112.28 24.75
C LEU A 20 -67.01 113.54 24.45
N GLU A 21 -67.03 114.00 23.19
CA GLU A 21 -67.84 115.16 22.76
C GLU A 21 -69.34 114.86 22.83
N THR A 22 -69.76 113.63 22.51
CA THR A 22 -71.16 113.19 22.63
C THR A 22 -71.59 112.93 24.08
N ARG A 23 -70.68 112.50 24.96
CA ARG A 23 -70.93 112.35 26.41
C ARG A 23 -71.05 113.67 27.18
N GLN A 24 -70.55 114.79 26.65
CA GLN A 24 -70.77 116.12 27.26
C GLN A 24 -72.15 116.73 26.96
N ASN A 25 -72.82 116.26 25.91
CA ASN A 25 -74.16 116.73 25.51
C ASN A 25 -75.31 115.78 25.92
N LYS A 26 -75.02 114.71 26.67
CA LYS A 26 -76.00 113.68 27.07
C LYS A 26 -75.89 113.32 28.56
N SER A 27 -75.92 114.33 29.43
CA SER A 27 -76.30 114.14 30.84
C SER A 27 -77.80 114.40 30.97
N ASN A 28 -78.61 113.42 30.55
CA ASN A 28 -79.96 113.13 31.03
C ASN A 28 -80.39 111.79 30.38
N ASP A 29 -80.94 110.92 31.22
CA ASP A 29 -81.65 109.68 30.93
C ASP A 29 -80.84 108.38 30.71
N GLU A 30 -80.74 107.65 31.83
CA GLU A 30 -81.17 106.26 32.05
C GLU A 30 -80.63 105.08 31.21
N GLU A 31 -79.91 104.23 31.94
CA GLU A 31 -80.15 102.81 32.25
C GLU A 31 -80.16 101.69 31.19
N SER A 32 -79.42 100.64 31.61
CA SER A 32 -79.66 99.20 31.42
C SER A 32 -79.41 98.65 30.00
N GLY A 33 -78.88 97.45 29.78
CA GLY A 33 -78.49 96.33 30.63
C GLY A 33 -78.19 95.13 29.73
N SER A 34 -77.75 94.02 30.34
CA SER A 34 -77.74 92.65 29.78
C SER A 34 -76.75 92.39 28.62
N GLY A 35 -75.95 91.33 28.54
CA GLY A 35 -75.97 89.97 29.08
C GLY A 35 -75.27 89.12 28.00
N GLY A 36 -74.13 88.50 28.28
CA GLY A 36 -74.06 87.07 28.59
C GLY A 36 -73.23 86.34 27.53
N PHE A 37 -72.11 85.71 27.92
CA PHE A 37 -71.31 84.85 27.04
C PHE A 37 -70.78 83.64 27.82
N GLY A 38 -70.99 82.46 27.23
CA GLY A 38 -70.83 81.15 27.84
C GLY A 38 -69.38 80.68 28.02
N GLY A 39 -69.19 79.92 29.11
CA GLY A 39 -68.09 78.98 29.26
C GLY A 39 -68.39 77.64 28.53
N PHE A 40 -67.57 76.60 28.60
CA PHE A 40 -66.32 76.37 29.32
C PHE A 40 -65.74 75.04 28.80
N GLY A 41 -64.41 74.89 28.89
CA GLY A 41 -63.67 73.61 28.91
C GLY A 41 -63.18 73.13 27.55
N GLY A 42 -61.88 73.02 27.26
CA GLY A 42 -60.73 72.68 28.11
C GLY A 42 -60.19 71.32 27.65
N THR A 43 -58.91 70.97 27.60
CA THR A 43 -57.68 71.52 28.17
C THR A 43 -56.48 70.77 27.55
N ALA A 44 -55.37 71.47 27.28
CA ALA A 44 -54.05 70.87 27.17
C ALA A 44 -53.13 71.58 28.19
N GLN A 45 -52.59 70.80 29.13
CA GLN A 45 -51.69 71.28 30.18
C GLN A 45 -50.30 71.58 29.60
N VAL A 46 -49.82 72.81 29.80
CA VAL A 46 -48.38 73.13 29.76
C VAL A 46 -48.01 73.83 31.06
N LYS A 47 -46.89 73.37 31.62
CA LYS A 47 -46.30 73.77 32.90
C LYS A 47 -46.01 75.27 32.96
N LYS A 48 -46.36 75.82 34.12
CA LYS A 48 -46.16 77.19 34.59
C LYS A 48 -44.68 77.56 34.62
N ILE A 49 -44.35 78.74 34.09
CA ILE A 49 -43.19 79.52 34.52
C ILE A 49 -43.75 80.77 35.18
N ASP A 50 -43.34 80.97 36.43
CA ASP A 50 -43.68 82.11 37.27
C ASP A 50 -43.14 83.41 36.68
N THR A 51 -44.03 84.36 36.42
CA THR A 51 -43.71 85.79 36.40
C THR A 51 -44.65 86.50 37.37
N LYS A 52 -44.15 86.66 38.60
CA LYS A 52 -44.70 87.58 39.59
C LYS A 52 -44.43 89.02 39.16
N HIS A 53 -45.32 89.92 39.57
CA HIS A 53 -45.27 91.38 39.44
C HIS A 53 -45.50 91.98 38.05
N VAL A 54 -46.78 92.16 37.71
CA VAL A 54 -47.22 93.39 37.05
C VAL A 54 -48.23 94.05 37.98
N GLU A 55 -47.77 95.10 38.66
CA GLU A 55 -48.60 95.99 39.45
C GLU A 55 -49.73 96.55 38.58
N LYS A 56 -50.97 96.27 38.97
CA LYS A 56 -52.13 97.04 38.54
C LYS A 56 -51.99 98.46 39.10
N ARG A 57 -51.26 99.33 38.41
CA ARG A 57 -51.38 100.77 38.62
C ARG A 57 -52.75 101.21 38.11
N SER A 58 -53.68 101.27 39.05
CA SER A 58 -54.89 102.07 38.96
C SER A 58 -54.49 103.48 38.55
N THR A 59 -54.70 103.82 37.28
CA THR A 59 -54.66 105.23 36.88
C THR A 59 -55.98 105.82 37.35
N ASN A 60 -55.89 106.61 38.42
CA ASN A 60 -56.96 107.48 38.92
C ASN A 60 -57.39 108.44 37.80
N PHE A 61 -58.24 107.97 36.89
CA PHE A 61 -58.79 108.75 35.78
C PHE A 61 -59.88 109.74 36.26
N ASP A 62 -60.47 109.51 37.43
CA ASP A 62 -61.46 110.41 38.04
C ASP A 62 -60.87 111.70 38.62
N GLY A 63 -59.55 111.76 38.85
CA GLY A 63 -58.87 112.97 39.30
C GLY A 63 -58.62 113.98 38.17
N LEU A 64 -58.37 113.51 36.95
CA LEU A 64 -58.19 114.39 35.79
C LEU A 64 -59.52 114.93 35.28
N LYS A 65 -60.61 114.17 35.35
CA LYS A 65 -61.94 114.56 34.82
C LYS A 65 -62.51 115.85 35.45
N LYS A 66 -62.13 116.15 36.71
CA LYS A 66 -62.49 117.38 37.44
C LYS A 66 -61.72 118.64 37.00
N LEU A 67 -60.58 118.52 36.32
CA LEU A 67 -59.85 119.68 35.76
C LEU A 67 -60.45 120.17 34.43
N TRP A 68 -61.22 119.35 33.72
CA TRP A 68 -61.80 119.68 32.41
C TRP A 68 -63.21 120.28 32.46
N HIS A 69 -63.88 120.23 33.62
CA HIS A 69 -65.25 120.72 33.81
C HIS A 69 -65.36 122.16 34.31
N ASN A 70 -64.24 122.90 34.41
CA ASN A 70 -64.26 124.31 34.81
C ASN A 70 -63.85 125.23 33.65
N LYS A 71 -64.64 125.19 32.57
CA LYS A 71 -64.37 125.92 31.31
C LYS A 71 -65.05 127.30 31.23
N GLU A 72 -65.75 127.72 32.29
CA GLU A 72 -66.59 128.94 32.29
C GLU A 72 -66.05 130.15 33.05
N THR A 73 -64.85 130.09 33.64
CA THR A 73 -64.19 131.29 34.22
C THR A 73 -62.70 131.36 33.83
N MET A 74 -62.41 131.43 32.53
CA MET A 74 -61.05 131.60 32.01
C MET A 74 -61.00 132.70 30.96
N SER A 75 -60.24 133.77 31.25
CA SER A 75 -59.98 134.92 30.37
C SER A 75 -59.49 134.47 28.98
N SER A 76 -59.72 135.27 27.92
CA SER A 76 -59.35 135.00 26.53
C SER A 76 -57.91 134.45 26.37
N LEU A 77 -56.97 134.98 27.17
CA LEU A 77 -55.57 134.58 27.22
C LEU A 77 -55.35 133.16 27.77
N MET A 78 -56.15 132.72 28.74
CA MET A 78 -56.07 131.39 29.35
C MET A 78 -56.66 130.31 28.43
N LYS A 79 -57.71 130.63 27.65
CA LYS A 79 -58.24 129.72 26.61
C LYS A 79 -57.21 129.50 25.49
N GLN A 80 -56.51 130.56 25.06
CA GLN A 80 -55.42 130.47 24.09
C GLN A 80 -54.21 129.70 24.63
N SER A 81 -53.85 129.89 25.91
CA SER A 81 -52.79 129.13 26.57
C SER A 81 -53.12 127.63 26.70
N ALA A 82 -54.38 127.29 26.96
CA ALA A 82 -54.85 125.90 27.01
C ALA A 82 -54.84 125.24 25.62
N GLN A 83 -55.29 125.94 24.57
CA GLN A 83 -55.23 125.47 23.19
C GLN A 83 -53.79 125.28 22.71
N ALA A 84 -52.88 126.21 23.03
CA ALA A 84 -51.46 126.08 22.71
C ALA A 84 -50.80 124.88 23.42
N LYS A 85 -51.18 124.62 24.69
CA LYS A 85 -50.77 123.41 25.42
C LYS A 85 -51.32 122.13 24.80
N GLU A 86 -52.57 122.13 24.36
CA GLU A 86 -53.20 120.98 23.70
C GLU A 86 -52.53 120.66 22.34
N ILE A 87 -52.23 121.68 21.53
CA ILE A 87 -51.50 121.53 20.27
C ILE A 87 -50.09 120.99 20.52
N ARG A 88 -49.39 121.49 21.54
CA ARG A 88 -48.06 121.01 21.93
C ARG A 88 -48.10 119.54 22.38
N LEU A 89 -49.03 119.18 23.26
CA LEU A 89 -49.18 117.80 23.73
C LEU A 89 -49.55 116.84 22.59
N HIS A 90 -50.39 117.27 21.65
CA HIS A 90 -50.74 116.49 20.48
C HIS A 90 -49.56 116.33 19.50
N TYR A 91 -48.71 117.36 19.36
CA TYR A 91 -47.46 117.25 18.62
C TYR A 91 -46.47 116.30 19.30
N GLU A 92 -46.28 116.40 20.62
CA GLU A 92 -45.44 115.50 21.40
C GLU A 92 -45.96 114.04 21.31
N GLN A 93 -47.28 113.83 21.40
CA GLN A 93 -47.91 112.52 21.21
C GLN A 93 -47.67 111.97 19.81
N LYS A 94 -47.83 112.78 18.75
CA LYS A 94 -47.54 112.36 17.37
C LYS A 94 -46.08 111.99 17.18
N GLN A 95 -45.17 112.74 17.80
CA GLN A 95 -43.74 112.45 17.73
C GLN A 95 -43.39 111.14 18.46
N LEU A 96 -44.04 110.87 19.59
CA LEU A 96 -43.91 109.60 20.32
C LEU A 96 -44.49 108.42 19.51
N ILE A 97 -45.67 108.57 18.92
CA ILE A 97 -46.28 107.55 18.05
C ILE A 97 -45.35 107.25 16.88
N LYS A 98 -44.83 108.28 16.20
CA LYS A 98 -43.88 108.11 15.11
C LYS A 98 -42.63 107.36 15.54
N SER A 99 -42.06 107.69 16.71
CA SER A 99 -40.91 106.97 17.26
C SER A 99 -41.21 105.52 17.61
N ILE A 100 -42.42 105.24 18.11
CA ILE A 100 -42.87 103.87 18.39
C ILE A 100 -43.04 103.08 17.08
N GLU A 101 -43.68 103.68 16.07
CA GLU A 101 -43.84 103.07 14.73
C GLU A 101 -42.48 102.77 14.08
N GLU A 102 -41.51 103.68 14.15
CA GLU A 102 -40.14 103.47 13.67
C GLU A 102 -39.46 102.30 14.40
N LYS A 103 -39.61 102.20 15.73
CA LYS A 103 -39.06 101.09 16.52
C LYS A 103 -39.73 99.75 16.20
N ILE A 104 -41.05 99.75 15.99
CA ILE A 104 -41.80 98.54 15.58
C ILE A 104 -41.31 98.08 14.20
N GLN A 105 -41.16 99.00 13.24
CA GLN A 105 -40.66 98.68 11.90
C GLN A 105 -39.24 98.11 11.94
N LEU A 106 -38.36 98.67 12.76
CA LEU A 106 -37.00 98.15 12.96
C LEU A 106 -37.02 96.74 13.57
N PHE A 107 -37.83 96.53 14.60
CA PHE A 107 -37.99 95.23 15.25
C PHE A 107 -38.53 94.17 14.29
N ASP A 108 -39.57 94.50 13.51
CA ASP A 108 -40.15 93.61 12.52
C ASP A 108 -39.15 93.26 11.41
N ALA A 109 -38.33 94.21 10.99
CA ALA A 109 -37.25 93.98 10.02
C ALA A 109 -36.19 93.02 10.58
N GLU A 110 -35.72 93.23 11.82
CA GLU A 110 -34.77 92.35 12.50
C GLU A 110 -35.34 90.93 12.66
N LEU A 111 -36.60 90.83 13.09
CA LEU A 111 -37.29 89.55 13.24
C LEU A 111 -37.46 88.82 11.90
N LYS A 112 -37.65 89.55 10.80
CA LYS A 112 -37.70 88.99 9.45
C LYS A 112 -36.34 88.42 9.01
N VAL A 113 -35.24 89.11 9.29
CA VAL A 113 -33.87 88.62 9.03
C VAL A 113 -33.60 87.36 9.84
N LEU A 114 -33.91 87.37 11.14
CA LEU A 114 -33.74 86.20 12.01
C LEU A 114 -34.57 84.99 11.54
N ARG A 115 -35.79 85.21 11.04
CA ARG A 115 -36.61 84.13 10.47
C ARG A 115 -36.01 83.55 9.19
N HIS A 116 -35.44 84.39 8.32
CA HIS A 116 -34.76 83.93 7.12
C HIS A 116 -33.51 83.13 7.46
N ASP A 117 -32.70 83.61 8.41
CA ASP A 117 -31.50 82.89 8.87
C ASP A 117 -31.85 81.56 9.53
N LYS A 118 -32.89 81.52 10.37
CA LYS A 118 -33.41 80.27 10.92
C LYS A 118 -33.83 79.29 9.82
N ALA A 119 -34.56 79.75 8.81
CA ALA A 119 -34.99 78.90 7.69
C ALA A 119 -33.79 78.37 6.90
N ARG A 120 -32.82 79.23 6.60
CA ARG A 120 -31.58 78.88 5.90
C ARG A 120 -30.77 77.82 6.68
N ILE A 121 -30.54 78.03 7.98
CA ILE A 121 -29.82 77.07 8.83
C ILE A 121 -30.60 75.75 8.92
N SER A 122 -31.92 75.80 9.04
CA SER A 122 -32.76 74.60 9.05
C SER A 122 -32.61 73.77 7.77
N ILE A 123 -32.51 74.42 6.59
CA ILE A 123 -32.24 73.73 5.32
C ILE A 123 -30.85 73.09 5.32
N TYR A 124 -29.82 73.80 5.77
CA TYR A 124 -28.46 73.25 5.87
C TYR A 124 -28.39 72.05 6.82
N MET A 125 -29.08 72.13 7.96
CA MET A 125 -29.14 71.05 8.93
C MET A 125 -29.81 69.80 8.31
N LYS A 126 -30.94 69.97 7.60
CA LYS A 126 -31.58 68.85 6.89
C LYS A 126 -30.74 68.26 5.76
N LYS A 127 -29.99 69.10 5.05
CA LYS A 127 -29.03 68.61 4.04
C LYS A 127 -27.88 67.82 4.67
N ALA A 128 -27.40 68.25 5.84
CA ALA A 128 -26.39 67.53 6.60
C ALA A 128 -26.91 66.18 7.11
N ASP A 129 -28.14 66.15 7.66
CA ASP A 129 -28.80 64.92 8.11
C ASP A 129 -28.91 63.91 6.94
N LEU A 130 -29.38 64.34 5.76
CA LEU A 130 -29.48 63.48 4.58
C LEU A 130 -28.12 62.94 4.14
N ARG A 131 -27.10 63.79 4.15
CA ARG A 131 -25.74 63.36 3.78
C ARG A 131 -25.16 62.37 4.79
N HIS A 132 -25.44 62.56 6.08
CA HIS A 132 -25.05 61.60 7.11
C HIS A 132 -25.72 60.24 6.88
N VAL A 133 -27.02 60.21 6.57
CA VAL A 133 -27.72 58.95 6.23
C VAL A 133 -27.09 58.29 5.00
N THR A 134 -26.83 59.06 3.95
CA THR A 134 -26.21 58.54 2.70
C THR A 134 -24.85 57.91 2.97
N ILE A 135 -23.97 58.61 3.70
CA ILE A 135 -22.63 58.10 4.03
C ILE A 135 -22.72 56.85 4.93
N PHE A 136 -23.70 56.80 5.83
CA PHE A 136 -23.90 55.64 6.68
C PHE A 136 -24.39 54.42 5.88
N GLU A 137 -25.28 54.61 4.91
CA GLU A 137 -25.70 53.56 3.97
C GLU A 137 -24.51 53.06 3.12
N GLU A 138 -23.69 53.98 2.60
CA GLU A 138 -22.45 53.65 1.90
C GLU A 138 -21.50 52.83 2.79
N PHE A 139 -21.30 53.25 4.04
CA PHE A 139 -20.45 52.53 5.00
C PHE A 139 -20.95 51.11 5.27
N LEU A 140 -22.27 50.92 5.45
CA LEU A 140 -22.85 49.59 5.63
C LEU A 140 -22.62 48.71 4.40
N LEU A 141 -22.81 49.27 3.20
CA LEU A 141 -22.59 48.56 1.94
C LEU A 141 -21.11 48.17 1.77
N LEU A 142 -20.18 49.10 2.04
CA LEU A 142 -18.74 48.82 2.00
C LEU A 142 -18.36 47.71 2.99
N LYS A 143 -18.93 47.72 4.20
CA LYS A 143 -18.67 46.69 5.20
C LYS A 143 -19.14 45.31 4.77
N ASP A 144 -20.28 45.21 4.09
CA ASP A 144 -20.75 43.93 3.56
C ASP A 144 -19.91 43.48 2.36
N PHE A 145 -19.48 44.38 1.49
CA PHE A 145 -18.52 44.07 0.43
C PHE A 145 -17.19 43.57 0.98
N GLU A 146 -16.63 44.24 1.99
CA GLU A 146 -15.38 43.84 2.66
C GLU A 146 -15.46 42.41 3.21
N LYS A 147 -16.58 42.03 3.84
CA LYS A 147 -16.79 40.63 4.28
C LYS A 147 -16.77 39.67 3.10
N THR A 148 -17.52 39.96 2.04
CA THR A 148 -17.59 39.09 0.87
C THR A 148 -16.24 38.98 0.14
N GLU A 149 -15.48 40.06 0.07
CA GLU A 149 -14.15 40.10 -0.53
C GLU A 149 -13.16 39.24 0.27
N ASN A 150 -13.16 39.36 1.60
CA ASN A 150 -12.35 38.51 2.48
C ASN A 150 -12.70 37.02 2.33
N GLU A 151 -13.99 36.67 2.24
CA GLU A 151 -14.42 35.28 2.01
C GLU A 151 -13.96 34.76 0.64
N LEU A 152 -14.03 35.58 -0.41
CA LEU A 152 -13.58 35.22 -1.74
C LEU A 152 -12.05 35.10 -1.81
N GLU A 153 -11.32 35.97 -1.12
CA GLU A 153 -9.87 35.93 -1.02
C GLU A 153 -9.41 34.66 -0.30
N GLN A 154 -10.08 34.29 0.81
CA GLN A 154 -9.81 33.04 1.51
C GLN A 154 -10.05 31.83 0.60
N LYS A 155 -11.20 31.79 -0.11
CA LYS A 155 -11.50 30.72 -1.08
C LYS A 155 -10.46 30.65 -2.19
N LEU A 156 -10.00 31.79 -2.71
CA LEU A 156 -8.95 31.86 -3.72
C LEU A 156 -7.62 31.34 -3.18
N SER A 157 -7.24 31.69 -1.95
CA SER A 157 -6.04 31.17 -1.30
C SER A 157 -6.09 29.65 -1.17
N MET A 158 -7.20 29.11 -0.65
CA MET A 158 -7.39 27.65 -0.54
C MET A 158 -7.26 26.94 -1.89
N LYS A 159 -7.84 27.51 -2.95
CA LYS A 159 -7.71 26.93 -4.30
C LYS A 159 -6.31 27.03 -4.89
N LYS A 160 -5.54 28.07 -4.56
CA LYS A 160 -4.13 28.18 -4.93
C LYS A 160 -3.30 27.09 -4.22
N ASP A 161 -3.55 26.87 -2.93
CA ASP A 161 -2.84 25.86 -2.15
C ASP A 161 -3.15 24.44 -2.65
N GLU A 162 -4.43 24.13 -2.91
CA GLU A 162 -4.84 22.86 -3.54
C GLU A 162 -4.17 22.66 -4.90
N HIS A 163 -4.10 23.69 -5.74
CA HIS A 163 -3.44 23.61 -7.04
C HIS A 163 -1.95 23.32 -6.92
N ILE A 164 -1.25 23.99 -5.98
CA ILE A 164 0.17 23.77 -5.73
C ILE A 164 0.41 22.32 -5.25
N GLU A 165 -0.43 21.81 -4.35
CA GLU A 165 -0.33 20.44 -3.86
C GLU A 165 -0.56 19.43 -5.00
N MET A 166 -1.57 19.64 -5.83
CA MET A 166 -1.84 18.80 -7.00
C MET A 166 -0.70 18.84 -8.01
N GLN A 167 -0.12 20.01 -8.24
CA GLN A 167 1.03 20.18 -9.13
C GLN A 167 2.28 19.46 -8.59
N SER A 168 2.50 19.49 -7.28
CA SER A 168 3.57 18.74 -6.62
C SER A 168 3.37 17.22 -6.76
N LYS A 169 2.16 16.70 -6.51
CA LYS A 169 1.83 15.28 -6.71
C LYS A 169 1.97 14.84 -8.18
N LEU A 170 1.60 15.69 -9.13
CA LEU A 170 1.82 15.44 -10.56
C LEU A 170 3.31 15.34 -10.90
N ALA A 171 4.15 16.24 -10.37
CA ALA A 171 5.59 16.19 -10.59
C ALA A 171 6.22 14.91 -9.99
N GLU A 172 5.80 14.49 -8.79
CA GLU A 172 6.28 13.25 -8.17
C GLU A 172 5.88 12.00 -8.96
N THR A 173 4.62 11.92 -9.41
CA THR A 173 4.15 10.78 -10.19
C THR A 173 4.83 10.72 -11.55
N GLN A 174 5.08 11.86 -12.19
CA GLN A 174 5.85 11.94 -13.43
C GLN A 174 7.29 11.43 -13.24
N SER A 175 7.97 11.84 -12.15
CA SER A 175 9.32 11.37 -11.83
C SER A 175 9.36 9.85 -11.60
N LYS A 176 8.40 9.30 -10.86
CA LYS A 176 8.27 7.84 -10.66
C LYS A 176 8.04 7.09 -11.97
N LEU A 177 7.22 7.66 -12.87
CA LEU A 177 6.95 7.09 -14.18
C LEU A 177 8.22 7.06 -15.06
N ASP A 178 9.01 8.14 -15.05
CA ASP A 178 10.26 8.20 -15.81
C ASP A 178 11.33 7.23 -15.28
N LEU A 179 11.38 6.99 -13.96
CA LEU A 179 12.23 5.93 -13.39
C LEU A 179 11.77 4.55 -13.85
N LYS A 180 10.47 4.26 -13.81
CA LYS A 180 9.92 2.97 -14.27
C LYS A 180 10.17 2.74 -15.76
N LYS A 181 10.09 3.77 -16.60
CA LYS A 181 10.46 3.68 -18.02
C LYS A 181 11.91 3.27 -18.21
N LYS A 182 12.85 3.87 -17.47
CA LYS A 182 14.28 3.50 -17.51
C LYS A 182 14.51 2.06 -17.06
N ASP A 183 13.78 1.59 -16.05
CA ASP A 183 13.88 0.19 -15.61
C ASP A 183 13.36 -0.78 -16.67
N ILE A 184 12.25 -0.44 -17.35
CA ILE A 184 11.72 -1.22 -18.48
C ILE A 184 12.73 -1.28 -19.64
N GLU A 185 13.37 -0.16 -19.98
CA GLU A 185 14.41 -0.11 -21.02
C GLU A 185 15.58 -1.06 -20.68
N LYS A 186 16.07 -1.04 -19.43
CA LYS A 186 17.13 -1.95 -18.98
C LYS A 186 16.71 -3.42 -19.05
N LEU A 187 15.46 -3.73 -18.68
CA LEU A 187 14.93 -5.08 -18.76
C LEU A 187 14.80 -5.56 -20.21
N ASP A 188 14.38 -4.69 -21.13
CA ASP A 188 14.29 -4.98 -22.55
C ASP A 188 15.68 -5.26 -23.17
N GLU A 189 16.69 -4.46 -22.80
CA GLU A 189 18.08 -4.72 -23.18
C GLU A 189 18.58 -6.06 -22.64
N GLY A 190 18.28 -6.37 -21.37
CA GLY A 190 18.59 -7.66 -20.75
C GLY A 190 17.93 -8.83 -21.46
N LEU A 191 16.64 -8.70 -21.83
CA LEU A 191 15.91 -9.70 -22.60
C LEU A 191 16.54 -9.93 -23.98
N LYS A 192 16.89 -8.86 -24.70
CA LYS A 192 17.58 -8.96 -26.01
C LYS A 192 18.90 -9.73 -25.90
N HIS A 193 19.69 -9.45 -24.85
CA HIS A 193 20.94 -10.18 -24.61
C HIS A 193 20.70 -11.67 -24.30
N LEU A 194 19.66 -11.99 -23.51
CA LEU A 194 19.29 -13.38 -23.24
C LEU A 194 18.82 -14.12 -24.50
N TYR A 195 18.03 -13.49 -25.37
CA TYR A 195 17.65 -14.08 -26.66
C TYR A 195 18.86 -14.37 -27.55
N GLN A 196 19.81 -13.43 -27.64
CA GLN A 196 21.07 -13.64 -28.37
C GLN A 196 21.88 -14.81 -27.80
N ASN A 197 21.96 -14.93 -26.48
CA ASN A 197 22.62 -16.04 -25.81
C ASN A 197 21.92 -17.38 -26.11
N GLN A 198 20.59 -17.40 -26.04
CA GLN A 198 19.78 -18.59 -26.36
C GLN A 198 20.02 -19.04 -27.80
N ASP A 199 19.98 -18.13 -28.77
CA ASP A 199 20.28 -18.43 -30.17
C ASP A 199 21.71 -18.95 -30.36
N GLY A 200 22.67 -18.39 -29.63
CA GLY A 200 24.06 -18.85 -29.62
C GLY A 200 24.20 -20.27 -29.05
N LEU A 201 23.44 -20.62 -28.02
CA LEU A 201 23.39 -21.96 -27.45
C LEU A 201 22.70 -22.96 -28.40
N ILE A 202 21.60 -22.57 -29.05
CA ILE A 202 20.92 -23.40 -30.04
C ILE A 202 21.86 -23.75 -31.20
N LYS A 203 22.60 -22.75 -31.72
CA LYS A 203 23.60 -22.97 -32.78
C LYS A 203 24.70 -23.92 -32.33
N ARG A 204 25.24 -23.75 -31.12
CA ARG A 204 26.24 -24.67 -30.53
C ARG A 204 25.69 -26.08 -30.36
N GLY A 205 24.46 -26.22 -29.87
CA GLY A 205 23.77 -27.51 -29.73
C GLY A 205 23.71 -28.27 -31.05
N LYS A 206 23.30 -27.59 -32.14
CA LYS A 206 23.26 -28.19 -33.49
C LYS A 206 24.63 -28.64 -34.00
N ILE A 207 25.69 -27.86 -33.71
CA ILE A 207 27.06 -28.24 -34.09
C ILE A 207 27.50 -29.50 -33.35
N VAL A 208 27.25 -29.55 -32.04
CA VAL A 208 27.59 -30.73 -31.20
C VAL A 208 26.80 -31.96 -31.64
N GLU A 209 25.51 -31.81 -31.93
CA GLU A 209 24.65 -32.90 -32.41
C GLU A 209 25.14 -33.47 -33.75
N ASN A 210 25.51 -32.61 -34.70
CA ASN A 210 26.09 -33.02 -35.96
C ASN A 210 27.43 -33.74 -35.77
N GLY A 211 28.30 -33.21 -34.89
CA GLY A 211 29.58 -33.85 -34.57
C GLY A 211 29.41 -35.23 -33.92
N LEU A 212 28.43 -35.37 -33.01
CA LEU A 212 28.09 -36.66 -32.40
C LEU A 212 27.62 -37.66 -33.45
N ARG A 213 26.72 -37.24 -34.35
CA ARG A 213 26.21 -38.08 -35.43
C ARG A 213 27.32 -38.55 -36.38
N GLN A 214 28.27 -37.66 -36.69
CA GLN A 214 29.44 -38.01 -37.50
C GLN A 214 30.31 -39.05 -36.79
N ALA A 215 30.65 -38.83 -35.51
CA ALA A 215 31.46 -39.77 -34.73
C ALA A 215 30.78 -41.15 -34.59
N GLN A 216 29.46 -41.19 -34.43
CA GLN A 216 28.69 -42.44 -34.43
C GLN A 216 28.80 -43.18 -35.77
N GLN A 217 28.71 -42.45 -36.88
CA GLN A 217 28.81 -43.04 -38.21
C GLN A 217 30.23 -43.56 -38.50
N GLU A 218 31.26 -42.83 -38.08
CA GLU A 218 32.66 -43.26 -38.16
C GLU A 218 32.90 -44.54 -37.34
N LEU A 219 32.34 -44.62 -36.13
CA LEU A 219 32.42 -45.82 -35.29
C LEU A 219 31.71 -47.01 -35.94
N GLU A 220 30.52 -46.82 -36.51
CA GLU A 220 29.77 -47.87 -37.20
C GLU A 220 30.55 -48.39 -38.43
N ASN A 221 31.13 -47.48 -39.21
CA ASN A 221 31.98 -47.82 -40.35
C ASN A 221 33.21 -48.62 -39.91
N PHE A 222 33.86 -48.22 -38.82
CA PHE A 222 35.00 -48.94 -38.26
C PHE A 222 34.62 -50.36 -37.81
N GLN A 223 33.45 -50.53 -37.18
CA GLN A 223 32.95 -51.85 -36.80
C GLN A 223 32.70 -52.75 -38.02
N LYS A 224 32.13 -52.20 -39.10
CA LYS A 224 31.93 -52.92 -40.37
C LYS A 224 33.26 -53.34 -41.00
N GLU A 225 34.25 -52.47 -41.00
CA GLU A 225 35.59 -52.79 -41.53
C GLU A 225 36.27 -53.87 -40.69
N LYS A 226 36.17 -53.79 -39.36
CA LYS A 226 36.65 -54.85 -38.44
C LYS A 226 35.97 -56.18 -38.75
N GLN A 227 34.65 -56.20 -38.94
CA GLN A 227 33.92 -57.41 -39.28
C GLN A 227 34.37 -57.97 -40.63
N LYS A 228 34.60 -57.12 -41.63
CA LYS A 228 35.12 -57.54 -42.94
C LYS A 228 36.49 -58.21 -42.80
N LYS A 229 37.43 -57.57 -42.08
CA LYS A 229 38.76 -58.15 -41.84
C LYS A 229 38.72 -59.45 -41.05
N ILE A 230 37.79 -59.60 -40.11
CA ILE A 230 37.59 -60.87 -39.38
C ILE A 230 37.01 -61.95 -40.31
N ASN A 231 36.07 -61.58 -41.18
CA ASN A 231 35.47 -62.50 -42.13
C ASN A 231 36.46 -62.95 -43.21
N ASP A 232 37.45 -62.12 -43.56
CA ASP A 232 38.54 -62.45 -44.49
C ASP A 232 39.58 -63.40 -43.86
N LEU A 233 39.47 -63.74 -42.56
CA LEU A 233 40.36 -64.72 -41.93
C LEU A 233 39.93 -66.14 -42.30
N ASP A 234 40.84 -66.88 -42.93
CA ASP A 234 40.65 -68.30 -43.20
C ASP A 234 40.71 -69.12 -41.91
N ILE A 235 39.56 -69.58 -41.44
CA ILE A 235 39.45 -70.48 -40.29
C ILE A 235 39.41 -71.92 -40.80
N VAL A 236 40.48 -72.67 -40.52
CA VAL A 236 40.53 -74.11 -40.81
C VAL A 236 39.74 -74.87 -39.75
N VAL A 237 38.54 -75.32 -40.10
CA VAL A 237 37.70 -76.14 -39.22
C VAL A 237 37.79 -77.60 -39.68
N ILE A 238 38.35 -78.45 -38.81
CA ILE A 238 38.37 -79.89 -39.05
C ILE A 238 36.99 -80.47 -38.69
N MET A 239 36.21 -80.89 -39.68
CA MET A 239 34.89 -81.47 -39.48
C MET A 239 34.77 -82.84 -40.14
N ARG A 240 34.00 -83.73 -39.51
CA ARG A 240 33.60 -85.00 -40.12
C ARG A 240 32.59 -84.75 -41.22
N LEU A 241 32.79 -85.34 -42.41
CA LEU A 241 31.92 -85.21 -43.59
C LEU A 241 30.43 -85.47 -43.29
N ALA A 242 30.12 -86.37 -42.35
CA ALA A 242 28.75 -86.67 -41.92
C ALA A 242 28.01 -85.50 -41.23
N LYS A 243 28.72 -84.43 -40.82
CA LYS A 243 28.13 -83.25 -40.17
C LYS A 243 27.79 -82.12 -41.16
N ILE A 244 28.10 -82.28 -42.44
CA ILE A 244 27.86 -81.27 -43.47
C ILE A 244 26.52 -81.56 -44.14
N GLN A 245 25.52 -80.70 -43.92
CA GLN A 245 24.25 -80.75 -44.63
C GLN A 245 24.27 -79.69 -45.73
N PHE A 246 24.62 -80.10 -46.96
CA PHE A 246 24.62 -79.22 -48.13
C PHE A 246 23.47 -79.59 -49.07
N LEU A 247 22.50 -78.69 -49.21
CA LEU A 247 21.31 -78.92 -50.04
C LEU A 247 21.51 -78.34 -51.43
N ASN A 248 22.16 -79.08 -52.33
CA ASN A 248 22.09 -78.79 -53.76
C ASN A 248 21.93 -80.09 -54.57
N LYS A 249 20.68 -80.40 -54.95
CA LYS A 249 20.30 -81.56 -55.81
C LYS A 249 20.91 -82.92 -55.42
N GLY A 250 21.08 -83.20 -54.12
CA GLY A 250 21.42 -84.53 -53.62
C GLY A 250 22.82 -85.07 -53.96
N ARG A 251 23.76 -84.22 -54.42
CA ARG A 251 25.17 -84.60 -54.60
C ARG A 251 26.07 -83.67 -53.77
N PHE A 252 27.12 -84.24 -53.18
CA PHE A 252 28.17 -83.47 -52.48
C PHE A 252 29.06 -82.77 -53.52
N PRO A 253 29.13 -81.43 -53.55
CA PRO A 253 29.98 -80.71 -54.49
C PRO A 253 31.47 -80.91 -54.18
N SER A 254 32.30 -80.97 -55.21
CA SER A 254 33.77 -81.05 -55.07
C SER A 254 34.40 -79.71 -54.65
N ASP A 255 33.66 -78.61 -54.74
CA ASP A 255 34.08 -77.29 -54.31
C ASP A 255 33.01 -76.65 -53.41
N LEU A 256 33.40 -76.28 -52.19
CA LEU A 256 32.55 -75.67 -51.17
C LEU A 256 32.80 -74.16 -51.06
N SER A 257 33.59 -73.57 -51.97
CA SER A 257 33.95 -72.14 -51.99
C SER A 257 32.74 -71.18 -51.97
N GLN A 258 31.59 -71.60 -52.50
CA GLN A 258 30.35 -70.81 -52.50
C GLN A 258 29.36 -71.19 -51.38
N ALA A 259 29.75 -72.09 -50.47
CA ALA A 259 28.88 -72.58 -49.40
C ALA A 259 29.02 -71.72 -48.13
N LEU A 260 27.91 -71.16 -47.65
CA LEU A 260 27.89 -70.41 -46.38
C LEU A 260 27.64 -71.38 -45.22
N ALA A 261 28.61 -71.50 -44.30
CA ALA A 261 28.52 -72.39 -43.14
C ALA A 261 27.70 -71.74 -42.01
N PHE A 262 26.61 -72.38 -41.62
CA PHE A 262 25.81 -71.98 -40.46
C PHE A 262 25.81 -73.09 -39.41
N ASP A 263 25.86 -72.70 -38.14
CA ASP A 263 25.46 -73.60 -37.07
C ASP A 263 23.96 -73.92 -37.20
N ALA A 264 23.59 -75.18 -37.07
CA ALA A 264 22.20 -75.63 -37.19
C ALA A 264 21.30 -74.89 -36.17
N ASN A 265 21.81 -74.65 -34.96
CA ASN A 265 21.09 -73.90 -33.94
C ASN A 265 20.88 -72.44 -34.34
N ASN A 266 21.83 -71.83 -35.06
CA ASN A 266 21.72 -70.45 -35.52
C ASN A 266 20.74 -70.34 -36.70
N LEU A 267 20.64 -71.36 -37.55
CA LEU A 267 19.64 -71.42 -38.62
C LEU A 267 18.22 -71.54 -38.03
N ASP A 268 18.02 -72.43 -37.05
CA ASP A 268 16.74 -72.59 -36.36
C ASP A 268 16.34 -71.30 -35.62
N ARG A 269 17.30 -70.64 -34.96
CA ARG A 269 17.09 -69.32 -34.35
C ARG A 269 16.72 -68.25 -35.36
N LEU A 270 17.42 -68.19 -36.50
CA LEU A 270 17.13 -67.22 -37.55
C LEU A 270 15.74 -67.46 -38.16
N GLN A 271 15.37 -68.72 -38.42
CA GLN A 271 14.04 -69.07 -38.90
C GLN A 271 12.95 -68.72 -37.89
N THR A 272 13.19 -68.94 -36.60
CA THR A 272 12.26 -68.54 -35.53
C THR A 272 12.15 -67.02 -35.46
N ARG A 273 13.27 -66.31 -35.53
CA ARG A 273 13.31 -64.84 -35.51
C ARG A 273 12.66 -64.20 -36.73
N ILE A 274 12.77 -64.80 -37.91
CA ILE A 274 12.07 -64.33 -39.12
C ILE A 274 10.55 -64.39 -38.91
N LYS A 275 10.05 -65.49 -38.33
CA LYS A 275 8.62 -65.61 -37.99
C LYS A 275 8.18 -64.56 -36.97
N GLU A 276 8.99 -64.31 -35.94
CA GLU A 276 8.73 -63.25 -34.96
C GLU A 276 8.68 -61.86 -35.61
N LEU A 277 9.65 -61.54 -36.48
CA LEU A 277 9.71 -60.26 -37.20
C LEU A 277 8.52 -60.07 -38.15
N GLU A 278 8.01 -61.13 -38.77
CA GLU A 278 6.78 -61.05 -39.57
C GLU A 278 5.56 -60.70 -38.70
N VAL A 279 5.49 -61.24 -37.49
CA VAL A 279 4.44 -60.91 -36.51
C VAL A 279 4.59 -59.48 -36.02
N GLU A 280 5.81 -59.05 -35.64
CA GLU A 280 6.11 -57.67 -35.21
C GLU A 280 5.76 -56.66 -36.32
N LYS A 281 6.19 -56.92 -37.56
CA LYS A 281 5.86 -56.08 -38.73
C LYS A 281 4.36 -56.01 -39.00
N ALA A 282 3.64 -57.11 -38.81
CA ALA A 282 2.18 -57.12 -38.94
C ALA A 282 1.50 -56.32 -37.82
N ALA A 283 2.01 -56.40 -36.59
CA ALA A 283 1.52 -55.62 -35.45
C ALA A 283 1.75 -54.11 -35.64
N GLU A 284 2.96 -53.71 -36.07
CA GLU A 284 3.26 -52.31 -36.38
C GLU A 284 2.38 -51.76 -37.51
N LYS A 285 2.15 -52.54 -38.58
CA LYS A 285 1.21 -52.15 -39.64
C LYS A 285 -0.22 -51.94 -39.13
N LYS A 286 -0.70 -52.78 -38.20
CA LYS A 286 -2.01 -52.58 -37.55
C LYS A 286 -2.02 -51.30 -36.71
N LEU A 287 -0.96 -51.05 -35.93
CA LEU A 287 -0.83 -49.84 -35.12
C LEU A 287 -0.85 -48.58 -36.00
N PHE A 288 -0.08 -48.58 -37.10
CA PHE A 288 -0.05 -47.48 -38.05
C PHE A 288 -1.42 -47.22 -38.70
N LYS A 289 -2.15 -48.30 -39.04
CA LYS A 289 -3.52 -48.18 -39.54
C LYS A 289 -4.45 -47.52 -38.51
N ASN A 290 -4.42 -47.99 -37.25
CA ASN A 290 -5.22 -47.43 -36.17
C ASN A 290 -4.89 -45.94 -35.89
N LEU A 291 -3.59 -45.57 -35.91
CA LEU A 291 -3.17 -44.18 -35.74
C LEU A 291 -3.67 -43.29 -36.87
N LYS A 292 -3.62 -43.79 -38.12
CA LYS A 292 -4.15 -43.07 -39.28
C LYS A 292 -5.67 -42.86 -39.18
N GLU A 293 -6.41 -43.88 -38.74
CA GLU A 293 -7.86 -43.79 -38.49
C GLU A 293 -8.17 -42.74 -37.42
N ARG A 294 -7.50 -42.78 -36.25
CA ARG A 294 -7.65 -41.77 -35.20
C ARG A 294 -7.32 -40.36 -35.67
N HIS A 295 -6.27 -40.21 -36.47
CA HIS A 295 -5.90 -38.90 -37.01
C HIS A 295 -7.01 -38.32 -37.90
N VAL A 296 -7.61 -39.16 -38.75
CA VAL A 296 -8.74 -38.74 -39.59
C VAL A 296 -9.98 -38.41 -38.74
N GLU A 297 -10.25 -39.19 -37.68
CA GLU A 297 -11.34 -38.90 -36.73
C GLU A 297 -11.14 -37.55 -36.03
N LEU A 298 -9.97 -37.30 -35.45
CA LEU A 298 -9.65 -36.04 -34.79
C LEU A 298 -9.78 -34.83 -35.73
N ILE A 299 -9.40 -34.98 -37.00
CA ILE A 299 -9.60 -33.92 -38.00
C ILE A 299 -11.09 -33.65 -38.24
N ARG A 300 -11.91 -34.70 -38.35
CA ARG A 300 -13.36 -34.53 -38.51
C ARG A 300 -13.98 -33.86 -37.28
N ASP A 301 -13.59 -34.28 -36.08
CA ASP A 301 -14.15 -33.73 -34.84
C ASP A 301 -13.69 -32.30 -34.59
N LYS A 302 -12.42 -31.97 -34.89
CA LYS A 302 -11.96 -30.58 -34.92
C LYS A 302 -12.84 -29.73 -35.84
N LYS A 303 -13.11 -30.20 -37.06
CA LYS A 303 -13.97 -29.49 -38.01
C LYS A 303 -15.40 -29.31 -37.49
N LYS A 304 -15.97 -30.29 -36.80
CA LYS A 304 -17.30 -30.17 -36.17
C LYS A 304 -17.29 -29.15 -35.03
N MET A 305 -16.25 -29.13 -34.21
CA MET A 305 -16.10 -28.16 -33.12
C MET A 305 -15.93 -26.75 -33.67
N ASP A 306 -15.10 -26.57 -34.71
CA ASP A 306 -14.94 -25.28 -35.40
C ASP A 306 -16.29 -24.78 -35.96
N GLN A 307 -17.10 -25.67 -36.54
CA GLN A 307 -18.47 -25.34 -36.99
C GLN A 307 -19.44 -25.02 -35.84
N TYR A 308 -19.26 -25.62 -34.67
CA TYR A 308 -20.07 -25.34 -33.49
C TYR A 308 -19.70 -23.98 -32.86
N VAL A 309 -18.40 -23.70 -32.75
CA VAL A 309 -17.87 -22.40 -32.32
C VAL A 309 -18.38 -21.29 -33.23
N GLY A 310 -18.27 -21.45 -34.56
CA GLY A 310 -18.78 -20.46 -35.50
C GLY A 310 -20.30 -20.20 -35.35
N ARG A 311 -21.10 -21.24 -35.08
CA ARG A 311 -22.53 -21.06 -34.80
C ARG A 311 -22.79 -20.29 -33.49
N LEU A 312 -21.99 -20.54 -32.45
CA LEU A 312 -22.07 -19.80 -31.20
C LEU A 312 -21.66 -18.34 -31.39
N ASP A 313 -20.60 -18.08 -32.15
CA ASP A 313 -20.16 -16.72 -32.47
C ASP A 313 -21.25 -15.95 -33.22
N GLU A 314 -21.91 -16.58 -34.20
CA GLU A 314 -23.05 -15.97 -34.89
C GLU A 314 -24.22 -15.66 -33.95
N LEU A 315 -24.55 -16.56 -33.02
CA LEU A 315 -25.60 -16.35 -32.03
C LEU A 315 -25.23 -15.22 -31.06
N CYS A 316 -24.00 -15.21 -30.55
CA CYS A 316 -23.48 -14.15 -29.71
C CYS A 316 -23.51 -12.81 -30.44
N ASN A 317 -23.08 -12.76 -31.70
CA ASN A 317 -23.13 -11.56 -32.53
C ASN A 317 -24.56 -11.07 -32.74
N LYS A 318 -25.52 -11.97 -32.99
CA LYS A 318 -26.95 -11.61 -33.08
C LYS A 318 -27.46 -11.02 -31.77
N MET A 319 -27.23 -11.69 -30.64
CA MET A 319 -27.66 -11.19 -29.32
C MET A 319 -27.02 -9.84 -28.96
N MET A 320 -25.75 -9.64 -29.32
CA MET A 320 -25.04 -8.37 -29.12
C MET A 320 -25.62 -7.25 -30.01
N MET A 321 -25.94 -7.55 -31.27
CA MET A 321 -26.60 -6.62 -32.17
C MET A 321 -28.01 -6.25 -31.68
N ASP A 322 -28.80 -7.23 -31.23
CA ASP A 322 -30.14 -6.99 -30.70
C ASP A 322 -30.12 -6.16 -29.40
N LYS A 323 -29.15 -6.41 -28.52
CA LYS A 323 -29.06 -5.75 -27.20
C LYS A 323 -28.37 -4.38 -27.23
N TYR A 324 -27.31 -4.23 -28.03
CA TYR A 324 -26.44 -3.04 -28.01
C TYR A 324 -26.40 -2.27 -29.34
N GLY A 325 -27.02 -2.80 -30.41
CA GLY A 325 -27.04 -2.17 -31.73
C GLY A 325 -25.70 -2.15 -32.46
N LYS A 326 -24.65 -2.73 -31.85
CA LYS A 326 -23.28 -2.87 -32.37
C LYS A 326 -22.68 -4.16 -31.83
N ILE A 327 -21.78 -4.78 -32.59
CA ILE A 327 -20.96 -5.89 -32.08
C ILE A 327 -19.96 -5.29 -31.09
N VAL A 328 -20.05 -5.73 -29.84
CA VAL A 328 -19.24 -5.24 -28.74
C VAL A 328 -18.15 -6.27 -28.45
N ASP A 329 -16.91 -5.81 -28.38
CA ASP A 329 -15.78 -6.65 -27.98
C ASP A 329 -15.85 -6.88 -26.46
N LEU A 330 -16.47 -8.00 -26.07
CA LEU A 330 -16.73 -8.36 -24.69
C LEU A 330 -15.43 -8.54 -23.88
N GLU A 331 -14.34 -9.01 -24.50
CA GLU A 331 -13.04 -9.16 -23.84
C GLU A 331 -12.47 -7.80 -23.40
N LYS A 332 -12.63 -6.77 -24.25
CA LYS A 332 -12.21 -5.40 -23.90
C LYS A 332 -13.10 -4.78 -22.82
N ILE A 333 -14.37 -5.13 -22.76
CA ILE A 333 -15.26 -4.65 -21.70
C ILE A 333 -15.02 -5.40 -20.38
N GLU A 334 -14.72 -6.69 -20.37
CA GLU A 334 -14.31 -7.40 -19.14
C GLU A 334 -13.01 -6.85 -18.56
N LEU A 335 -12.11 -6.35 -19.39
CA LEU A 335 -10.88 -5.68 -18.94
C LEU A 335 -11.12 -4.27 -18.36
N ILE A 336 -12.23 -3.60 -18.72
CA ILE A 336 -12.52 -2.22 -18.32
C ILE A 336 -13.61 -2.16 -17.23
N ALA A 337 -14.53 -3.12 -17.22
CA ALA A 337 -15.57 -3.24 -16.22
C ALA A 337 -15.00 -3.90 -14.97
N VAL A 338 -14.54 -3.09 -14.02
CA VAL A 338 -14.37 -3.51 -12.62
C VAL A 338 -15.76 -3.85 -12.08
N ASN A 339 -16.22 -5.06 -12.34
CA ASN A 339 -17.39 -5.62 -11.69
C ASN A 339 -16.98 -5.89 -10.24
N GLN A 340 -17.46 -5.07 -9.29
CA GLN A 340 -17.11 -5.16 -7.86
C GLN A 340 -17.26 -6.59 -7.31
N GLN A 341 -18.24 -7.35 -7.81
CA GLN A 341 -18.43 -8.74 -7.41
C GLN A 341 -17.30 -9.67 -7.88
N ILE A 342 -16.72 -9.42 -9.06
CA ILE A 342 -15.58 -10.18 -9.57
C ILE A 342 -14.31 -9.84 -8.79
N GLU A 343 -14.12 -8.56 -8.43
CA GLU A 343 -12.96 -8.15 -7.64
C GLU A 343 -13.05 -8.66 -6.19
N GLU A 344 -14.25 -8.65 -5.58
CA GLU A 344 -14.49 -9.29 -4.28
C GLU A 344 -14.26 -10.81 -4.35
N LEU A 345 -14.65 -11.48 -5.43
CA LEU A 345 -14.38 -12.91 -5.62
C LEU A 345 -12.88 -13.19 -5.81
N LYS A 346 -12.16 -12.36 -6.58
CA LYS A 346 -10.71 -12.46 -6.72
C LYS A 346 -9.99 -12.22 -5.40
N GLN A 347 -10.44 -11.27 -4.60
CA GLN A 347 -9.90 -11.03 -3.27
C GLN A 347 -10.12 -12.23 -2.35
N ARG A 348 -11.32 -12.83 -2.34
CA ARG A 348 -11.58 -14.06 -1.58
C ARG A 348 -10.75 -15.24 -2.07
N MET A 349 -10.54 -15.36 -3.38
CA MET A 349 -9.66 -16.39 -3.95
C MET A 349 -8.22 -16.19 -3.49
N ALA A 350 -7.71 -14.95 -3.49
CA ALA A 350 -6.38 -14.63 -3.00
C ALA A 350 -6.24 -14.88 -1.49
N GLU A 351 -7.27 -14.56 -0.69
CA GLU A 351 -7.31 -14.87 0.74
C GLU A 351 -7.28 -16.40 1.00
N ASN A 352 -8.04 -17.18 0.22
CA ASN A 352 -8.02 -18.63 0.31
C ASN A 352 -6.68 -19.23 -0.14
N GLU A 353 -6.09 -18.72 -1.22
CA GLU A 353 -4.76 -19.15 -1.69
C GLU A 353 -3.69 -18.86 -0.64
N PHE A 354 -3.74 -17.69 0.01
CA PHE A 354 -2.84 -17.34 1.11
C PHE A 354 -2.99 -18.29 2.30
N GLU A 355 -4.22 -18.62 2.68
CA GLU A 355 -4.49 -19.56 3.76
C GLU A 355 -3.99 -20.98 3.43
N HIS A 356 -4.20 -21.43 2.19
CA HIS A 356 -3.65 -22.70 1.71
C HIS A 356 -2.12 -22.70 1.72
N GLU A 357 -1.49 -21.61 1.27
CA GLU A 357 -0.03 -21.49 1.30
C GLU A 357 0.51 -21.51 2.73
N ARG A 358 -0.18 -20.84 3.67
CA ARG A 358 0.15 -20.86 5.10
C ARG A 358 0.12 -22.27 5.65
N VAL A 359 -0.98 -22.99 5.44
CA VAL A 359 -1.13 -24.38 5.90
C VAL A 359 -0.07 -25.27 5.28
N MET A 360 0.22 -25.13 3.97
CA MET A 360 1.28 -25.89 3.31
C MET A 360 2.66 -25.63 3.92
N ARG A 361 2.96 -24.38 4.29
CA ARG A 361 4.21 -24.02 4.95
C ARG A 361 4.32 -24.67 6.33
N GLU A 362 3.26 -24.65 7.13
CA GLU A 362 3.23 -25.34 8.43
C GLU A 362 3.46 -26.85 8.30
N TRP A 363 2.90 -27.49 7.27
CA TRP A 363 3.14 -28.90 7.00
C TRP A 363 4.57 -29.18 6.54
N LEU A 364 5.16 -28.30 5.73
CA LEU A 364 6.57 -28.41 5.33
C LEU A 364 7.50 -28.28 6.53
N ASP A 365 7.22 -27.36 7.45
CA ASP A 365 8.01 -27.18 8.67
C ASP A 365 7.92 -28.43 9.58
N LYS A 366 6.73 -29.02 9.73
CA LYS A 366 6.55 -30.28 10.45
C LYS A 366 7.35 -31.41 9.80
N ILE A 367 7.23 -31.59 8.49
CA ILE A 367 7.98 -32.60 7.74
C ILE A 367 9.49 -32.40 7.91
N ASN A 368 9.97 -31.16 7.91
CA ASN A 368 11.39 -30.88 8.10
C ASN A 368 11.82 -31.21 9.54
N SER A 369 11.02 -30.87 10.55
CA SER A 369 11.33 -31.25 11.94
C SER A 369 11.41 -32.77 12.15
N GLU A 370 10.47 -33.54 11.57
CA GLU A 370 10.49 -35.01 11.63
C GLU A 370 11.68 -35.61 10.86
N LYS A 371 12.07 -34.99 9.74
CA LYS A 371 13.28 -35.38 9.00
C LYS A 371 14.55 -35.12 9.78
N ASP A 372 14.65 -33.96 10.43
CA ASP A 372 15.81 -33.60 11.24
C ASP A 372 15.95 -34.55 12.44
N GLU A 373 14.85 -34.88 13.12
CA GLU A 373 14.83 -35.89 14.19
C GLU A 373 15.28 -37.27 13.68
N SER A 374 14.80 -37.69 12.50
CA SER A 374 15.24 -38.93 11.86
C SER A 374 16.73 -38.93 11.52
N ILE A 375 17.27 -37.79 11.05
CA ILE A 375 18.69 -37.62 10.75
C ILE A 375 19.53 -37.70 12.04
N GLU A 376 19.06 -37.10 13.14
CA GLU A 376 19.74 -37.21 14.43
C GLU A 376 19.78 -38.64 14.95
N LEU A 377 18.65 -39.35 14.90
CA LEU A 377 18.59 -40.77 15.26
C LEU A 377 19.50 -41.62 14.37
N LEU A 378 19.57 -41.34 13.06
CA LEU A 378 20.46 -42.04 12.14
C LEU A 378 21.94 -41.76 12.48
N LYS A 379 22.29 -40.52 12.81
CA LYS A 379 23.64 -40.15 13.26
C LYS A 379 24.00 -40.88 14.55
N ALA A 380 23.12 -40.87 15.55
CA ALA A 380 23.32 -41.57 16.81
C ALA A 380 23.43 -43.10 16.65
N ASN A 381 22.67 -43.68 15.71
CA ASN A 381 22.80 -45.10 15.38
C ASN A 381 24.13 -45.39 14.69
N THR A 382 24.56 -44.52 13.77
CA THR A 382 25.86 -44.63 13.09
C THR A 382 27.01 -44.53 14.08
N THR A 383 26.96 -43.61 15.06
CA THR A 383 28.00 -43.52 16.10
C THR A 383 28.05 -44.79 16.95
N ARG A 384 26.89 -45.33 17.37
CA ARG A 384 26.83 -46.61 18.10
C ARG A 384 27.38 -47.78 17.30
N ILE A 385 27.12 -47.84 16.00
CA ILE A 385 27.70 -48.86 15.12
C ILE A 385 29.23 -48.70 15.07
N ASN A 386 29.75 -47.48 14.94
CA ASN A 386 31.19 -47.23 14.94
C ASN A 386 31.83 -47.63 16.28
N GLU A 387 31.22 -47.26 17.41
CA GLU A 387 31.66 -47.70 18.75
C GLU A 387 31.68 -49.23 18.87
N MET A 388 30.63 -49.90 18.35
CA MET A 388 30.57 -51.36 18.33
C MET A 388 31.67 -51.96 17.44
N VAL A 389 31.96 -51.36 16.29
CA VAL A 389 33.07 -51.79 15.41
C VAL A 389 34.40 -51.62 16.13
N GLU A 390 34.64 -50.49 16.80
CA GLU A 390 35.86 -50.27 17.59
C GLU A 390 36.02 -51.35 18.67
N LEU A 391 34.98 -51.60 19.46
CA LEU A 391 34.98 -52.65 20.49
C LEU A 391 35.21 -54.05 19.90
N LEU A 392 34.63 -54.36 18.74
CA LEU A 392 34.89 -55.64 18.06
C LEU A 392 36.33 -55.75 17.56
N THR A 393 36.92 -54.66 17.05
CA THR A 393 38.33 -54.67 16.66
C THR A 393 39.25 -54.87 17.85
N ASP A 394 38.94 -54.24 18.98
CA ASP A 394 39.73 -54.38 20.20
C ASP A 394 39.56 -55.76 20.83
N SER A 395 38.33 -56.31 20.83
CA SER A 395 38.07 -57.70 21.21
C SER A 395 38.90 -58.66 20.36
N LYS A 396 38.92 -58.48 19.04
CA LYS A 396 39.71 -59.32 18.13
C LYS A 396 41.22 -59.18 18.35
N LYS A 397 41.71 -57.96 18.64
CA LYS A 397 43.12 -57.75 19.01
C LYS A 397 43.46 -58.47 20.31
N LEU A 398 42.62 -58.34 21.34
CA LEU A 398 42.81 -59.00 22.63
C LEU A 398 42.76 -60.52 22.50
N GLU A 399 41.84 -61.05 21.70
CA GLU A 399 41.75 -62.48 21.38
C GLU A 399 43.03 -62.97 20.67
N SER A 400 43.53 -62.23 19.68
CA SER A 400 44.81 -62.53 19.04
C SER A 400 46.00 -62.47 20.02
N VAL A 401 46.03 -61.50 20.93
CA VAL A 401 47.06 -61.41 21.98
C VAL A 401 46.97 -62.58 22.95
N LEU A 402 45.75 -62.98 23.33
CA LEU A 402 45.50 -64.12 24.20
C LEU A 402 45.94 -65.43 23.54
N ASP A 403 45.55 -65.66 22.28
CA ASP A 403 45.98 -66.82 21.48
C ASP A 403 47.51 -66.88 21.38
N ASN A 404 48.15 -65.75 21.12
CA ASN A 404 49.61 -65.67 21.07
C ASN A 404 50.24 -65.99 22.44
N LYS A 405 49.66 -65.48 23.53
CA LYS A 405 50.14 -65.78 24.89
C LYS A 405 49.90 -67.23 25.30
N GLN A 406 48.77 -67.83 24.93
CA GLN A 406 48.49 -69.25 25.13
C GLN A 406 49.45 -70.14 24.32
N ARG A 407 49.72 -69.79 23.07
CA ARG A 407 50.72 -70.48 22.24
C ARG A 407 52.11 -70.36 22.86
N SER A 408 52.52 -69.17 23.30
CA SER A 408 53.82 -68.92 23.94
C SER A 408 53.97 -69.71 25.25
N LEU A 409 52.97 -69.67 26.13
CA LEU A 409 52.97 -70.43 27.39
C LEU A 409 52.98 -71.95 27.16
N GLY A 410 52.24 -72.43 26.15
CA GLY A 410 52.28 -73.84 25.75
C GLY A 410 53.65 -74.26 25.20
N GLN A 411 54.32 -73.36 24.49
CA GLN A 411 55.66 -73.60 23.94
C GLN A 411 56.74 -73.57 25.03
N GLU A 412 56.64 -72.66 26.00
CA GLU A 412 57.54 -72.61 27.16
C GLU A 412 57.39 -73.86 28.04
N MET A 413 56.16 -74.26 28.38
CA MET A 413 55.90 -75.46 29.19
C MET A 413 56.36 -76.76 28.52
N THR A 414 56.22 -76.87 27.20
CA THR A 414 56.71 -78.05 26.47
C THR A 414 58.23 -78.04 26.31
N SER A 415 58.86 -76.88 26.21
CA SER A 415 60.31 -76.75 26.10
C SER A 415 61.05 -76.99 27.42
N THR A 416 60.52 -76.52 28.55
CA THR A 416 61.06 -76.79 29.89
C THR A 416 60.90 -78.25 30.24
N SER A 417 59.72 -78.84 30.01
CA SER A 417 59.50 -80.26 30.26
C SER A 417 60.41 -81.15 29.41
N LYS A 418 60.66 -80.80 28.13
CA LYS A 418 61.62 -81.54 27.28
C LYS A 418 63.06 -81.45 27.77
N LYS A 419 63.53 -80.24 28.15
CA LYS A 419 64.88 -80.05 28.70
C LYS A 419 65.07 -80.77 30.04
N GLU A 420 64.09 -80.70 30.92
CA GLU A 420 64.09 -81.42 32.20
C GLU A 420 64.09 -82.94 31.98
N ILE A 421 63.33 -83.46 31.01
CA ILE A 421 63.32 -84.89 30.67
C ILE A 421 64.69 -85.33 30.12
N GLU A 422 65.32 -84.53 29.25
CA GLU A 422 66.64 -84.83 28.70
C GLU A 422 67.76 -84.75 29.76
N GLU A 423 67.75 -83.74 30.63
CA GLU A 423 68.71 -83.63 31.73
C GLU A 423 68.54 -84.77 32.73
N ARG A 424 67.30 -85.14 33.06
CA ARG A 424 67.02 -86.27 33.96
C ARG A 424 67.49 -87.60 33.36
N ARG A 425 67.34 -87.79 32.04
CA ARG A 425 67.90 -88.96 31.33
C ARG A 425 69.41 -88.98 31.37
N ARG A 426 70.09 -87.85 31.09
CA ARG A 426 71.56 -87.73 31.14
C ARG A 426 72.11 -88.04 32.54
N LEU A 427 71.50 -87.45 33.57
CA LEU A 427 71.84 -87.71 34.96
C LEU A 427 71.63 -89.18 35.32
N HIS A 428 70.54 -89.80 34.86
CA HIS A 428 70.30 -91.21 35.12
C HIS A 428 71.36 -92.11 34.48
N THR A 429 71.75 -91.87 33.22
CA THR A 429 72.84 -92.60 32.56
C THR A 429 74.18 -92.40 33.25
N LEU A 430 74.47 -91.19 33.75
CA LEU A 430 75.71 -90.92 34.47
C LEU A 430 75.78 -91.68 35.80
N VAL A 431 74.68 -91.68 36.57
CA VAL A 431 74.57 -92.45 37.82
C VAL A 431 74.75 -93.95 37.56
N GLN A 432 74.23 -94.45 36.44
CA GLN A 432 74.33 -95.85 36.07
C GLN A 432 75.76 -96.25 35.66
N LEU A 433 76.47 -95.38 34.93
CA LEU A 433 77.89 -95.54 34.63
C LEU A 433 78.76 -95.50 35.89
N GLN A 434 78.50 -94.54 36.79
CA GLN A 434 79.23 -94.45 38.07
C GLN A 434 78.98 -95.67 38.95
N ALA A 435 77.76 -96.21 38.96
CA ALA A 435 77.46 -97.46 39.67
C ALA A 435 78.23 -98.65 39.08
N GLN A 436 78.32 -98.75 37.75
CA GLN A 436 79.13 -99.78 37.08
C GLN A 436 80.63 -99.61 37.36
N GLU A 437 81.16 -98.39 37.37
CA GLU A 437 82.55 -98.13 37.76
C GLU A 437 82.81 -98.48 39.22
N ILE A 438 81.87 -98.16 40.13
CA ILE A 438 81.98 -98.55 41.54
C ILE A 438 81.95 -100.07 41.69
N GLU A 439 81.11 -100.78 40.95
CA GLU A 439 81.09 -102.25 40.95
C GLU A 439 82.37 -102.83 40.36
N ALA A 440 82.84 -102.30 39.22
CA ALA A 440 84.10 -102.70 38.60
C ALA A 440 85.27 -102.50 39.56
N LEU A 441 85.39 -101.33 40.18
CA LEU A 441 86.42 -101.04 41.17
C LEU A 441 86.28 -101.91 42.43
N LYS A 442 85.07 -102.23 42.88
CA LYS A 442 84.85 -103.19 43.98
C LYS A 442 85.30 -104.60 43.60
N THR A 443 85.01 -105.04 42.38
CA THR A 443 85.48 -106.35 41.89
C THR A 443 87.00 -106.36 41.72
N GLU A 444 87.60 -105.29 41.21
CA GLU A 444 89.04 -105.14 41.05
C GLU A 444 89.75 -105.13 42.40
N ILE A 445 89.26 -104.37 43.38
CA ILE A 445 89.77 -104.39 44.76
C ILE A 445 89.62 -105.79 45.37
N SER A 446 88.49 -106.46 45.14
CA SER A 446 88.28 -107.84 45.63
C SER A 446 89.25 -108.83 44.99
N ILE A 447 89.62 -108.63 43.73
CA ILE A 447 90.57 -109.46 42.98
C ILE A 447 92.01 -109.17 43.41
N LEU A 448 92.37 -107.90 43.60
CA LEU A 448 93.72 -107.46 44.00
C LEU A 448 94.04 -107.77 45.48
N SER A 449 93.03 -108.00 46.33
CA SER A 449 93.18 -108.29 47.76
C SER A 449 93.47 -109.77 48.09
N ARG A 450 93.44 -110.72 47.14
CA ARG A 450 93.80 -112.13 47.39
C ARG A 450 94.91 -112.57 46.43
N LYS A 451 96.14 -112.69 46.94
CA LYS A 451 97.31 -113.16 46.17
C LYS A 451 97.14 -114.63 45.76
N GLY A 452 96.80 -114.84 44.49
CA GLY A 452 96.82 -116.14 43.82
C GLY A 452 95.55 -116.40 43.03
N GLY A 453 95.48 -115.90 41.79
CA GLY A 453 94.33 -116.15 40.93
C GLY A 453 94.41 -115.37 39.62
N HIS A 454 94.82 -116.07 38.58
CA HIS A 454 94.93 -115.63 37.19
C HIS A 454 93.62 -115.07 36.64
N ILE A 455 93.66 -113.96 35.89
CA ILE A 455 92.54 -113.59 35.00
C ILE A 455 92.99 -112.95 33.69
N LEU A 456 92.53 -113.61 32.63
CA LEU A 456 92.37 -113.25 31.24
C LEU A 456 91.31 -112.13 31.05
N PRO A 457 91.24 -111.51 29.85
CA PRO A 457 90.64 -110.18 29.65
C PRO A 457 89.11 -110.23 29.49
N PRO A 458 88.40 -109.09 29.67
CA PRO A 458 87.05 -108.94 29.15
C PRO A 458 87.02 -108.09 27.87
N THR A 459 86.39 -108.73 26.90
CA THR A 459 85.81 -108.29 25.65
C THR A 459 84.89 -107.05 25.76
N GLN A 460 84.98 -106.22 24.71
CA GLN A 460 84.05 -105.12 24.39
C GLN A 460 82.58 -105.57 24.32
N PRO A 461 81.64 -104.63 24.52
CA PRO A 461 80.36 -104.63 23.83
C PRO A 461 80.31 -103.54 22.75
N SER A 462 79.87 -103.98 21.58
CA SER A 462 79.53 -103.19 20.40
C SER A 462 78.06 -102.73 20.44
N ALA A 463 77.79 -101.69 19.65
CA ALA A 463 76.51 -101.25 19.11
C ALA A 463 75.54 -100.48 20.02
N LEU A 464 75.13 -99.30 19.54
CA LEU A 464 73.77 -98.95 19.08
C LEU A 464 73.74 -97.43 18.79
N THR A 465 73.78 -97.03 17.51
CA THR A 465 72.65 -96.42 16.76
C THR A 465 71.68 -95.56 17.56
N GLN A 466 71.60 -94.28 17.20
CA GLN A 466 70.40 -93.49 16.80
C GLN A 466 70.77 -91.99 16.89
N SER A 467 70.71 -91.27 15.76
CA SER A 467 69.64 -90.30 15.42
C SER A 467 69.86 -88.94 16.06
#